data_AF-A0A2S9AI50-F1
#
_entry.id   AF-A0A2S9AI50-F1
#
_cell.length_a   1.000
_cell.length_b   1.000
_cell.length_c   1.000
_cell.angle_alpha   90.00
_cell.angle_beta   90.00
_cell.angle_gamma   90.00
#
_symmetry.space_group_name_H-M   'P 1'
#
loop_
_entity.id
_entity.type
_entity.pdbx_description
1 polymer ?
#
loop_
_entity_poly.entity_id
_entity_poly.type
_entity_poly.pdbx_seq_one_letter_code
_entity_poly.pdbx_strand_id
1 'polypeptide(L)'
;MTAIDDLNDIKAELSGLRQRVRELETGTPQQSMSITEGRMRFIGGLLRIDSGGRVEIVGFLQIQGQADIIGPVTISGDTHSTGEWTQVGPWHLNGDGSIAGDVDITGDLNLLSDLIVSSLGRIKVGGMTFDPSIAGGAVTFPNGAQVFTNGSTIQVYLGNGVVQVSDSEVKMQLGGTSLRLTSGHIYGAGMATKSVASVPGGFLNAIVYDSGEWKRLI
;
A
#
# COMPACT_ATOMS: atom_id res chain seq x y z
N MET A 1 -72.59 -45.83 45.04
CA MET A 1 -71.43 -45.51 45.90
C MET A 1 -70.26 -46.27 45.32
N THR A 2 -69.51 -45.60 44.45
CA THR A 2 -68.28 -46.11 43.85
C THR A 2 -67.28 -46.37 44.97
N ALA A 3 -66.74 -47.60 45.00
CA ALA A 3 -65.67 -47.97 45.91
C ALA A 3 -64.57 -46.91 45.81
N ILE A 4 -64.17 -46.37 46.96
CA ILE A 4 -62.96 -45.56 47.05
C ILE A 4 -61.84 -46.54 46.74
N ASP A 5 -61.41 -46.54 45.47
CA ASP A 5 -60.30 -47.32 44.99
C ASP A 5 -59.09 -47.07 45.88
N ASP A 6 -58.47 -48.19 46.23
CA ASP A 6 -57.39 -48.44 47.16
C ASP A 6 -56.59 -47.20 47.64
N LEU A 7 -56.76 -46.84 48.92
CA LEU A 7 -55.91 -45.86 49.61
C LEU A 7 -54.41 -46.25 49.59
N ASN A 8 -54.08 -47.52 49.33
CA ASN A 8 -52.69 -47.96 49.17
C ASN A 8 -52.08 -47.50 47.84
N ASP A 9 -52.88 -47.37 46.77
CA ASP A 9 -52.41 -46.82 45.48
C ASP A 9 -52.05 -45.35 45.63
N ILE A 10 -52.90 -44.56 46.31
CA ILE A 10 -52.62 -43.14 46.58
C ILE A 10 -51.36 -42.97 47.43
N LYS A 11 -51.13 -43.85 48.42
CA LYS A 11 -49.91 -43.82 49.25
C LYS A 11 -48.66 -44.23 48.47
N ALA A 12 -48.78 -45.20 47.56
CA ALA A 12 -47.70 -45.61 46.69
C ALA A 12 -47.32 -44.49 45.71
N GLU A 13 -48.32 -43.84 45.11
CA GLU A 13 -48.13 -42.71 44.20
C GLU A 13 -47.50 -41.50 44.91
N LEU A 14 -47.97 -41.17 46.12
CA LEU A 14 -47.38 -40.11 46.94
C LEU A 14 -45.94 -40.41 47.35
N SER A 15 -45.62 -41.68 47.62
CA SER A 15 -44.25 -42.11 47.94
C SER A 15 -43.34 -42.01 46.72
N GLY A 16 -43.84 -42.39 45.54
CA GLY A 16 -43.13 -42.22 44.26
C GLY A 16 -42.87 -40.75 43.92
N LEU A 17 -43.85 -39.86 44.14
CA LEU A 17 -43.67 -38.42 43.99
C LEU A 17 -42.63 -37.86 44.96
N ARG A 18 -42.66 -38.27 46.24
CA ARG A 18 -41.64 -37.87 47.24
C ARG A 18 -40.24 -38.34 46.88
N GLN A 19 -40.12 -39.48 46.20
CA GLN A 19 -38.83 -39.98 45.74
C GLN A 19 -38.33 -39.18 44.53
N ARG A 20 -39.19 -38.93 43.52
CA ARG A 20 -38.84 -38.11 42.35
C ARG A 20 -38.51 -36.67 42.72
N VAL A 21 -39.24 -36.09 43.68
CA VAL A 21 -38.93 -34.75 44.22
C VAL A 21 -37.58 -34.77 44.92
N ARG A 22 -37.28 -35.77 45.75
CA ARG A 22 -35.94 -35.91 46.34
C ARG A 22 -34.84 -36.09 45.30
N GLU A 23 -35.07 -36.86 44.25
CA GLU A 23 -34.13 -37.03 43.15
C GLU A 23 -33.94 -35.73 42.35
N LEU A 24 -34.95 -34.87 42.23
CA LEU A 24 -34.82 -33.54 41.62
C LEU A 24 -34.15 -32.53 42.57
N GLU A 25 -34.41 -32.62 43.87
CA GLU A 25 -33.83 -31.76 44.91
C GLU A 25 -32.36 -32.12 45.21
N THR A 26 -31.99 -33.39 45.08
CA THR A 26 -30.64 -33.90 45.36
C THR A 26 -29.83 -34.25 44.10
N GLY A 27 -30.49 -34.38 42.96
CA GLY A 27 -29.84 -34.59 41.68
C GLY A 27 -29.21 -33.30 41.20
N THR A 28 -27.88 -33.28 41.11
CA THR A 28 -27.20 -32.23 40.37
C THR A 28 -27.60 -32.36 38.89
N PRO A 29 -28.06 -31.29 38.21
CA PRO A 29 -28.45 -31.31 36.80
C PRO A 29 -27.23 -31.39 35.86
N GLN A 30 -26.28 -32.27 36.18
CA GLN A 30 -24.95 -32.41 35.60
C GLN A 30 -24.80 -33.77 34.90
N GLN A 31 -25.86 -34.28 34.27
CA GLN A 31 -25.87 -35.64 33.69
C GLN A 31 -24.70 -35.92 32.72
N SER A 32 -24.17 -34.88 32.05
CA SER A 32 -23.00 -34.97 31.15
C SER A 32 -21.89 -33.96 31.50
N MET A 33 -21.86 -33.47 32.74
CA MET A 33 -20.84 -32.52 33.21
C MET A 33 -20.05 -33.13 34.35
N SER A 34 -18.73 -33.00 34.33
CA SER A 34 -17.84 -33.40 35.42
C SER A 34 -17.13 -32.15 35.94
N ILE A 35 -17.21 -31.92 37.25
CA ILE A 35 -16.38 -30.94 37.96
C ILE A 35 -15.42 -31.73 38.83
N THR A 36 -14.14 -31.79 38.43
CA THR A 36 -13.09 -32.50 39.16
C THR A 36 -11.83 -31.65 39.21
N GLU A 37 -11.18 -31.58 40.37
CA GLU A 37 -9.92 -30.84 40.55
C GLU A 37 -9.97 -29.38 40.04
N GLY A 38 -11.12 -28.70 40.20
CA GLY A 38 -11.34 -27.33 39.74
C GLY A 38 -11.55 -27.18 38.22
N ARG A 39 -11.60 -28.27 37.46
CA ARG A 39 -11.90 -28.30 36.03
C ARG A 39 -13.37 -28.64 35.79
N MET A 40 -14.02 -27.86 34.94
CA MET A 40 -15.29 -28.22 34.33
C MET A 40 -15.05 -28.77 32.92
N ARG A 41 -15.63 -29.92 32.59
CA ARG A 41 -15.55 -30.51 31.24
C ARG A 41 -16.94 -30.75 30.67
N PHE A 42 -17.16 -30.26 29.45
CA PHE A 42 -18.30 -30.58 28.61
C PHE A 42 -17.83 -31.53 27.51
N ILE A 43 -18.49 -32.69 27.34
CA ILE A 43 -18.12 -33.69 26.34
C ILE A 43 -19.20 -33.72 25.26
N GLY A 44 -18.86 -33.21 24.07
CA GLY A 44 -19.80 -33.11 22.95
C GLY A 44 -20.94 -32.12 23.20
N GLY A 45 -21.69 -31.81 22.13
CA GLY A 45 -22.81 -30.87 22.18
C GLY A 45 -22.41 -29.40 22.14
N LEU A 46 -23.34 -28.53 22.51
CA LEU A 46 -23.23 -27.07 22.47
C LEU A 46 -23.12 -26.51 23.89
N LEU A 47 -22.11 -25.68 24.15
CA LEU A 47 -22.13 -24.78 25.31
C LEU A 47 -22.87 -23.50 24.89
N ARG A 48 -24.09 -23.31 25.40
CA ARG A 48 -24.91 -22.13 25.14
C ARG A 48 -25.01 -21.26 26.41
N ILE A 49 -24.70 -19.98 26.26
CA ILE A 49 -24.96 -18.95 27.26
C ILE A 49 -26.01 -18.01 26.66
N ASP A 50 -27.16 -17.85 27.30
CA ASP A 50 -28.25 -17.00 26.82
C ASP A 50 -28.75 -16.03 27.90
N SER A 51 -29.84 -15.32 27.60
CA SER A 51 -30.49 -14.37 28.52
C SER A 51 -29.55 -13.27 29.06
N GLY A 52 -28.59 -12.83 28.24
CA GLY A 52 -27.60 -11.81 28.61
C GLY A 52 -26.45 -12.34 29.48
N GLY A 53 -26.29 -13.66 29.59
CA GLY A 53 -25.15 -14.25 30.28
C GLY A 53 -23.81 -13.81 29.68
N ARG A 54 -22.84 -13.54 30.55
CA ARG A 54 -21.48 -13.12 30.19
C ARG A 54 -20.49 -14.21 30.58
N VAL A 55 -19.50 -14.44 29.72
CA VAL A 55 -18.32 -15.23 30.04
C VAL A 55 -17.16 -14.27 30.26
N GLU A 56 -16.49 -14.42 31.40
CA GLU A 56 -15.23 -13.76 31.70
C GLU A 56 -14.17 -14.83 31.91
N ILE A 57 -13.06 -14.71 31.20
CA ILE A 57 -11.94 -15.65 31.27
C ILE A 57 -10.76 -14.89 31.83
N VAL A 58 -10.31 -15.28 33.02
CA VAL A 58 -9.07 -14.77 33.62
C VAL A 58 -7.93 -15.70 33.20
N GLY A 59 -6.95 -15.16 32.48
CA GLY A 59 -5.85 -15.92 31.90
C GLY A 59 -6.02 -16.08 30.38
N PHE A 60 -5.72 -17.28 29.87
CA PHE A 60 -5.70 -17.54 28.43
C PHE A 60 -6.95 -18.28 27.96
N LEU A 61 -7.48 -17.85 26.81
CA LEU A 61 -8.45 -18.61 26.02
C LEU A 61 -7.72 -19.23 24.83
N GLN A 62 -7.75 -20.56 24.72
CA GLN A 62 -7.29 -21.27 23.53
C GLN A 62 -8.50 -21.88 22.82
N ILE A 63 -8.66 -21.56 21.54
CA ILE A 63 -9.66 -22.15 20.66
C ILE A 63 -8.93 -23.01 19.63
N GLN A 64 -9.36 -24.24 19.46
CA GLN A 64 -8.88 -25.14 18.40
C GLN A 64 -10.02 -25.36 17.42
N GLY A 65 -9.81 -24.97 16.16
CA GLY A 65 -10.83 -24.98 15.11
C GLY A 65 -11.27 -23.57 14.72
N GLN A 66 -12.40 -23.48 14.00
CA GLN A 66 -12.98 -22.22 13.55
C GLN A 66 -13.71 -21.51 14.69
N ALA A 67 -13.58 -20.19 14.75
CA ALA A 67 -14.35 -19.33 15.62
C ALA A 67 -15.06 -18.27 14.77
N ASP A 68 -16.39 -18.22 14.86
CA ASP A 68 -17.19 -17.16 14.26
C ASP A 68 -17.61 -16.21 15.39
N ILE A 69 -17.11 -14.98 15.35
CA ILE A 69 -17.44 -13.94 16.33
C ILE A 69 -18.33 -12.91 15.65
N ILE A 70 -19.58 -12.81 16.11
CA ILE A 70 -20.55 -11.87 15.57
C ILE A 70 -20.66 -10.68 16.52
N GLY A 71 -20.41 -9.49 15.99
CA GLY A 71 -20.41 -8.24 16.74
C GLY A 71 -19.02 -7.60 16.82
N PRO A 72 -18.89 -6.47 17.53
CA PRO A 72 -17.63 -5.76 17.65
C PRO A 72 -16.63 -6.58 18.47
N VAL A 73 -15.40 -6.65 17.98
CA VAL A 73 -14.26 -7.25 18.67
C VAL A 73 -13.25 -6.15 18.97
N THR A 74 -12.78 -6.10 20.20
CA THR A 74 -11.64 -5.27 20.59
C THR A 74 -10.55 -6.20 21.08
N ILE A 75 -9.39 -6.13 20.45
CA ILE A 75 -8.18 -6.84 20.86
C ILE A 75 -7.21 -5.78 21.36
N SER A 76 -6.79 -5.90 22.61
CA SER A 76 -5.75 -5.07 23.19
C SER A 76 -4.44 -5.86 23.23
N GLY A 77 -3.36 -5.27 22.73
CA GLY A 77 -2.05 -5.91 22.63
C GLY A 77 -1.77 -6.47 21.23
N ASP A 78 -0.70 -7.24 21.13
CA ASP A 78 -0.20 -7.73 19.85
C ASP A 78 -1.14 -8.78 19.26
N THR A 79 -1.38 -8.68 17.95
CA THR A 79 -2.13 -9.67 17.19
C THR A 79 -1.21 -10.27 16.14
N HIS A 80 -1.05 -11.59 16.17
CA HIS A 80 -0.37 -12.34 15.13
C HIS A 80 -1.40 -13.18 14.38
N SER A 81 -1.50 -12.97 13.06
CA SER A 81 -2.36 -13.74 12.18
C SER A 81 -1.50 -14.35 11.08
N THR A 82 -1.77 -15.62 10.76
CA THR A 82 -1.14 -16.33 9.65
C THR A 82 -2.22 -16.74 8.66
N GLY A 83 -1.95 -16.58 7.37
CA GLY A 83 -2.92 -16.85 6.30
C GLY A 83 -3.50 -15.57 5.72
N GLU A 84 -4.57 -15.73 4.94
CA GLU A 84 -5.25 -14.60 4.30
C GLU A 84 -6.06 -13.78 5.32
N TRP A 85 -5.98 -12.46 5.19
CA TRP A 85 -6.80 -11.54 5.96
C TRP A 85 -7.60 -10.67 4.99
N THR A 86 -8.92 -10.69 5.15
CA THR A 86 -9.84 -9.88 4.35
C THR A 86 -10.57 -8.92 5.26
N GLN A 87 -10.35 -7.62 5.05
CA GLN A 87 -11.10 -6.56 5.71
C GLN A 87 -12.01 -5.89 4.70
N VAL A 88 -13.29 -5.86 5.03
CA VAL A 88 -14.30 -5.15 4.24
C VAL A 88 -14.62 -3.83 4.94
N GLY A 89 -14.56 -2.75 4.17
CA GLY A 89 -14.76 -1.39 4.68
C GLY A 89 -13.44 -0.68 5.01
N PRO A 90 -13.53 0.56 5.50
CA PRO A 90 -12.35 1.36 5.81
C PRO A 90 -11.54 0.74 6.95
N TRP A 91 -10.25 0.97 6.91
CA TRP A 91 -9.33 0.65 7.99
C TRP A 91 -8.41 1.85 8.22
N HIS A 92 -7.90 1.96 9.44
CA HIS A 92 -6.94 2.97 9.83
C HIS A 92 -5.82 2.30 10.59
N LEU A 93 -4.60 2.43 10.10
CA LEU A 93 -3.39 2.07 10.83
C LEU A 93 -2.78 3.36 11.38
N ASN A 94 -2.61 3.41 12.70
CA ASN A 94 -1.93 4.51 13.37
C ASN A 94 -0.55 4.02 13.82
N GLY A 95 0.50 4.66 13.30
CA GLY A 95 1.88 4.26 13.52
C GLY A 95 2.54 3.68 12.26
N ASP A 96 3.78 3.23 12.41
CA ASP A 96 4.57 2.73 11.31
C ASP A 96 4.10 1.33 10.89
N GLY A 97 4.09 1.09 9.58
CA GLY A 97 3.74 -0.19 8.98
C GLY A 97 4.82 -0.62 7.98
N SER A 98 5.01 -1.92 7.85
CA SER A 98 5.81 -2.51 6.78
C SER A 98 4.98 -3.56 6.06
N ILE A 99 4.99 -3.49 4.74
CA ILE A 99 4.41 -4.52 3.88
C ILE A 99 5.56 -5.12 3.10
N ALA A 100 5.74 -6.43 3.24
CA ALA A 100 6.66 -7.19 2.42
C ALA A 100 5.89 -7.78 1.24
N GLY A 101 6.35 -7.49 0.03
CA GLY A 101 5.70 -7.93 -1.21
C GLY A 101 5.02 -6.79 -1.97
N ASP A 102 4.22 -7.18 -2.96
CA ASP A 102 3.54 -6.25 -3.85
C ASP A 102 2.30 -5.64 -3.19
N VAL A 103 2.02 -4.38 -3.53
CA VAL A 103 0.85 -3.65 -3.05
C VAL A 103 0.10 -3.10 -4.26
N ASP A 104 -1.12 -3.62 -4.46
CA ASP A 104 -2.03 -3.13 -5.50
C ASP A 104 -3.03 -2.13 -4.89
N ILE A 105 -2.96 -0.88 -5.35
CA ILE A 105 -3.89 0.18 -4.97
C ILE A 105 -4.68 0.56 -6.22
N THR A 106 -5.98 0.26 -6.22
CA THR A 106 -6.88 0.56 -7.34
C THR A 106 -7.55 1.93 -7.23
N GLY A 107 -7.48 2.56 -6.05
CA GLY A 107 -7.95 3.93 -5.79
C GLY A 107 -6.81 4.94 -5.74
N ASP A 108 -7.10 6.12 -5.21
CA ASP A 108 -6.12 7.19 -5.06
C ASP A 108 -5.14 6.91 -3.91
N LEU A 109 -3.85 7.18 -4.15
CA LEU A 109 -2.80 7.19 -3.13
C LEU A 109 -2.34 8.64 -2.89
N ASN A 110 -2.57 9.14 -1.69
CA ASN A 110 -2.06 10.44 -1.24
C ASN A 110 -0.94 10.24 -0.23
N LEU A 111 0.27 10.67 -0.59
CA LEU A 111 1.41 10.72 0.32
C LEU A 111 1.52 12.13 0.91
N LEU A 112 1.53 12.22 2.24
CA LEU A 112 1.66 13.50 2.95
C LEU A 112 3.13 13.94 3.12
N SER A 113 4.08 13.10 2.69
CA SER A 113 5.52 13.30 2.81
C SER A 113 6.22 12.60 1.64
N ASP A 114 7.54 12.48 1.70
CA ASP A 114 8.35 12.00 0.59
C ASP A 114 8.11 10.52 0.24
N LEU A 115 8.21 10.22 -1.05
CA LEU A 115 8.35 8.86 -1.57
C LEU A 115 9.84 8.58 -1.80
N ILE A 116 10.41 7.66 -1.01
CA ILE A 116 11.78 7.20 -1.20
C ILE A 116 11.75 5.89 -1.97
N VAL A 117 12.37 5.89 -3.15
CA VAL A 117 12.55 4.71 -3.99
C VAL A 117 14.01 4.27 -3.92
N SER A 118 14.25 3.00 -3.60
CA SER A 118 15.60 2.46 -3.50
C SER A 118 16.35 2.53 -4.84
N SER A 119 17.67 2.38 -4.82
CA SER A 119 18.51 2.48 -6.03
C SER A 119 18.19 1.47 -7.14
N LEU A 120 17.42 0.43 -6.84
CA LEU A 120 16.93 -0.56 -7.81
C LEU A 120 15.46 -0.35 -8.18
N GLY A 121 14.73 0.43 -7.38
CA GLY A 121 13.31 0.73 -7.60
C GLY A 121 13.12 1.73 -8.73
N ARG A 122 11.94 1.69 -9.36
CA ARG A 122 11.56 2.58 -10.46
C ARG A 122 10.11 3.01 -10.30
N ILE A 123 9.79 4.22 -10.73
CA ILE A 123 8.40 4.70 -10.80
C ILE A 123 7.97 4.70 -12.25
N LYS A 124 6.90 3.96 -12.57
CA LYS A 124 6.29 3.97 -13.90
C LYS A 124 5.02 4.80 -13.88
N VAL A 125 4.90 5.74 -14.81
CA VAL A 125 3.74 6.61 -14.97
C VAL A 125 3.26 6.51 -16.41
N GLY A 126 2.26 5.64 -16.64
CA GLY A 126 1.88 5.24 -17.99
C GLY A 126 3.07 4.64 -18.73
N GLY A 127 3.46 5.26 -19.85
CA GLY A 127 4.64 4.85 -20.63
C GLY A 127 5.97 5.42 -20.13
N MET A 128 5.97 6.41 -19.23
CA MET A 128 7.20 7.04 -18.73
C MET A 128 7.77 6.25 -17.55
N THR A 129 9.09 6.25 -17.40
CA THR A 129 9.77 5.62 -16.25
C THR A 129 10.79 6.56 -15.65
N PHE A 130 10.69 6.78 -14.33
CA PHE A 130 11.74 7.37 -13.50
C PHE A 130 12.67 6.23 -13.09
N ASP A 131 13.89 6.24 -13.64
CA ASP A 131 14.86 5.17 -13.50
C ASP A 131 16.18 5.70 -12.94
N PRO A 132 16.52 5.38 -11.66
CA PRO A 132 17.78 5.82 -11.06
C PRO A 132 19.01 5.13 -11.68
N SER A 133 18.83 4.03 -12.42
CA SER A 133 19.94 3.28 -13.03
C SER A 133 20.40 3.85 -14.37
N ILE A 134 19.58 4.70 -15.02
CA ILE A 134 19.88 5.29 -16.32
C ILE A 134 20.49 6.68 -16.12
N ALA A 135 21.70 6.88 -16.66
CA ALA A 135 22.41 8.15 -16.67
C ALA A 135 22.55 8.86 -15.29
N GLY A 136 22.57 8.09 -14.19
CA GLY A 136 22.62 8.64 -12.83
C GLY A 136 21.29 9.16 -12.28
N GLY A 137 20.19 8.88 -12.98
CA GLY A 137 18.83 9.32 -12.67
C GLY A 137 18.19 9.99 -13.89
N ALA A 138 17.30 9.26 -14.57
CA ALA A 138 16.63 9.75 -15.76
C ALA A 138 15.11 9.56 -15.69
N VAL A 139 14.39 10.49 -16.31
CA VAL A 139 13.03 10.25 -16.81
C VAL A 139 13.17 9.74 -18.25
N THR A 140 12.66 8.55 -18.51
CA THR A 140 12.70 7.91 -19.83
C THR A 140 11.30 7.82 -20.42
N PHE A 141 11.21 7.97 -21.74
CA PHE A 141 9.96 7.95 -22.51
C PHE A 141 9.94 6.78 -23.50
N PRO A 142 8.76 6.28 -23.90
CA PRO A 142 8.64 5.12 -24.80
C PRO A 142 9.34 5.27 -26.15
N ASN A 143 9.45 6.50 -26.65
CA ASN A 143 10.13 6.81 -27.92
C ASN A 143 11.67 6.86 -27.78
N GLY A 144 12.22 6.50 -26.63
CA GLY A 144 13.66 6.55 -26.34
C GLY A 144 14.16 7.94 -25.94
N ALA A 145 13.29 8.94 -25.83
CA ALA A 145 13.68 10.24 -25.26
C ALA A 145 14.02 10.10 -23.78
N GLN A 146 14.91 10.96 -23.30
CA GLN A 146 15.34 10.99 -21.91
C GLN A 146 15.51 12.43 -21.42
N VAL A 147 15.18 12.66 -20.14
CA VAL A 147 15.56 13.87 -19.40
C VAL A 147 16.39 13.42 -18.21
N PHE A 148 17.63 13.87 -18.13
CA PHE A 148 18.56 13.42 -17.09
C PHE A 148 19.59 14.49 -16.75
N THR A 149 20.29 14.27 -15.65
CA THR A 149 21.48 15.02 -15.27
C THR A 149 22.66 14.07 -15.15
N ASN A 150 23.84 14.50 -15.59
CA ASN A 150 25.09 13.76 -15.41
C ASN A 150 26.03 14.42 -14.39
N GLY A 151 25.46 15.22 -13.48
CA GLY A 151 26.18 15.95 -12.44
C GLY A 151 26.75 17.31 -12.87
N SER A 152 26.96 17.55 -14.17
CA SER A 152 27.45 18.84 -14.69
C SER A 152 26.51 19.50 -15.69
N THR A 153 25.48 18.78 -16.14
CA THR A 153 24.53 19.28 -17.13
C THR A 153 23.13 18.75 -16.84
N ILE A 154 22.13 19.53 -17.21
CA ILE A 154 20.76 19.05 -17.42
C ILE A 154 20.58 18.85 -18.92
N GLN A 155 20.06 17.69 -19.32
CA GLN A 155 19.92 17.32 -20.73
C GLN A 155 18.52 16.82 -21.06
N VAL A 156 18.04 17.19 -22.25
CA VAL A 156 16.92 16.57 -22.95
C VAL A 156 17.47 15.92 -24.21
N TYR A 157 17.31 14.61 -24.33
CA TYR A 157 17.93 13.78 -25.36
C TYR A 157 16.87 13.00 -26.13
N LEU A 158 17.04 12.90 -27.45
CA LEU A 158 16.32 11.96 -28.31
C LEU A 158 17.17 11.60 -29.53
N GLY A 159 17.68 10.37 -29.58
CA GLY A 159 18.53 9.90 -30.68
C GLY A 159 19.78 10.78 -30.83
N ASN A 160 19.97 11.43 -31.98
CA ASN A 160 21.12 12.32 -32.20
C ASN A 160 20.86 13.78 -31.78
N GLY A 161 19.66 14.09 -31.28
CA GLY A 161 19.27 15.41 -30.82
C GLY A 161 19.52 15.57 -29.31
N VAL A 162 20.15 16.67 -28.92
CA VAL A 162 20.30 17.05 -27.51
C VAL A 162 20.12 18.54 -27.31
N VAL A 163 19.37 18.90 -26.27
CA VAL A 163 19.39 20.23 -25.68
C VAL A 163 20.00 20.07 -24.29
N GLN A 164 21.11 20.76 -24.03
CA GLN A 164 21.81 20.67 -22.75
C GLN A 164 22.12 22.05 -22.20
N VAL A 165 22.10 22.15 -20.88
CA VAL A 165 22.52 23.33 -20.12
C VAL A 165 23.58 22.89 -19.12
N SER A 166 24.69 23.61 -19.10
CA SER A 166 25.76 23.50 -18.10
C SER A 166 26.07 24.88 -17.52
N ASP A 167 26.93 24.94 -16.51
CA ASP A 167 27.36 26.21 -15.90
C ASP A 167 28.09 27.16 -16.88
N SER A 168 28.65 26.62 -17.97
CA SER A 168 29.45 27.39 -18.93
C SER A 168 28.82 27.50 -20.32
N GLU A 169 27.76 26.72 -20.60
CA GLU A 169 27.22 26.57 -21.94
C GLU A 169 25.75 26.17 -21.98
N VAL A 170 24.99 26.78 -22.88
CA VAL A 170 23.72 26.23 -23.38
C VAL A 170 23.93 25.75 -24.81
N LYS A 171 23.63 24.49 -25.11
CA LYS A 171 23.82 23.90 -26.44
C LYS A 171 22.55 23.23 -26.94
N MET A 172 22.22 23.49 -28.20
CA MET A 172 21.26 22.72 -28.99
C MET A 172 22.03 22.02 -30.11
N GLN A 173 21.97 20.70 -30.18
CA GLN A 173 22.73 19.90 -31.13
C GLN A 173 21.82 18.87 -31.81
N LEU A 174 22.08 18.65 -33.11
CA LEU A 174 21.49 17.58 -33.90
C LEU A 174 22.60 16.94 -34.74
N GLY A 175 23.02 15.73 -34.37
CA GLY A 175 24.15 15.07 -35.02
C GLY A 175 25.44 15.87 -34.85
N GLY A 176 26.08 16.25 -35.96
CA GLY A 176 27.31 17.05 -35.97
C GLY A 176 27.10 18.56 -35.88
N THR A 177 25.86 19.05 -36.00
CA THR A 177 25.56 20.49 -36.04
C THR A 177 25.08 20.96 -34.67
N SER A 178 25.58 22.11 -34.20
CA SER A 178 25.12 22.70 -32.95
C SER A 178 25.14 24.22 -32.94
N LEU A 179 24.23 24.78 -32.13
CA LEU A 179 24.24 26.16 -31.69
C LEU A 179 24.62 26.16 -30.20
N ARG A 180 25.62 26.97 -29.83
CA ARG A 180 26.19 27.02 -28.48
C ARG A 180 26.23 28.47 -28.00
N LEU A 181 25.66 28.73 -26.85
CA LEU A 181 25.77 30.01 -26.14
C LEU A 181 26.73 29.82 -24.98
N THR A 182 27.72 30.71 -24.87
CA THR A 182 28.72 30.72 -23.79
C THR A 182 28.84 32.13 -23.23
N SER A 183 29.71 32.34 -22.24
CA SER A 183 30.03 33.69 -21.74
C SER A 183 30.56 34.58 -22.87
N GLY A 184 29.70 35.49 -23.35
CA GLY A 184 30.01 36.53 -24.33
C GLY A 184 29.89 36.13 -25.80
N HIS A 185 29.54 34.88 -26.14
CA HIS A 185 29.56 34.42 -27.54
C HIS A 185 28.44 33.44 -27.88
N ILE A 186 27.95 33.54 -29.11
CA ILE A 186 27.10 32.54 -29.77
C ILE A 186 27.92 31.89 -30.88
N TYR A 187 28.07 30.57 -30.81
CA TYR A 187 28.80 29.78 -31.81
C TYR A 187 27.86 28.86 -32.57
N GLY A 188 28.02 28.82 -33.89
CA GLY A 188 27.50 27.75 -34.74
C GLY A 188 28.63 26.78 -35.09
N ALA A 189 28.52 25.52 -34.70
CA ALA A 189 29.48 24.47 -35.05
C ALA A 189 28.84 23.46 -36.02
N GLY A 190 29.59 23.00 -37.02
CA GLY A 190 29.08 22.09 -38.06
C GLY A 190 28.03 22.71 -39.01
N MET A 191 27.81 24.03 -38.92
CA MET A 191 26.90 24.76 -39.82
C MET A 191 27.58 25.07 -41.15
N ALA A 192 26.80 25.18 -42.23
CA ALA A 192 27.31 25.60 -43.53
C ALA A 192 27.90 27.01 -43.44
N THR A 193 29.17 27.17 -43.79
CA THR A 193 29.87 28.46 -43.79
C THR A 193 30.07 28.95 -45.22
N LYS A 194 30.00 30.26 -45.44
CA LYS A 194 30.42 30.91 -46.67
C LYS A 194 31.61 31.81 -46.38
N SER A 195 32.65 31.75 -47.21
CA SER A 195 33.85 32.57 -47.02
C SER A 195 33.49 34.05 -47.10
N VAL A 196 34.01 34.87 -46.18
CA VAL A 196 33.76 36.31 -46.10
C VAL A 196 34.06 37.01 -47.42
N ALA A 197 35.10 36.56 -48.15
CA ALA A 197 35.49 37.11 -49.45
C ALA A 197 34.46 36.88 -50.57
N SER A 198 33.51 35.96 -50.38
CA SER A 198 32.51 35.55 -51.37
C SER A 198 31.10 36.11 -51.11
N VAL A 199 30.97 37.01 -50.13
CA VAL A 199 29.70 37.67 -49.79
C VAL A 199 29.83 39.17 -50.06
N PRO A 200 29.39 39.66 -51.25
CA PRO A 200 29.32 41.09 -51.51
C PRO A 200 28.37 41.73 -50.48
N GLY A 201 28.89 42.57 -49.60
CA GLY A 201 28.08 43.28 -48.58
C GLY A 201 27.68 42.48 -47.33
N GLY A 202 28.20 41.27 -47.12
CA GLY A 202 27.78 40.42 -45.99
C GLY A 202 26.45 39.71 -46.23
N PHE A 203 26.05 38.83 -45.31
CA PHE A 203 24.80 38.06 -45.46
C PHE A 203 23.61 39.03 -45.39
N LEU A 204 22.90 39.21 -46.51
CA LEU A 204 21.66 39.98 -46.57
C LEU A 204 20.69 39.46 -45.48
N ASN A 205 20.23 40.35 -44.60
CA ASN A 205 19.40 40.04 -43.42
C ASN A 205 20.07 39.27 -42.27
N ALA A 206 21.38 39.06 -42.27
CA ALA A 206 22.03 38.51 -41.09
C ALA A 206 21.93 39.46 -39.92
N ILE A 207 21.67 38.88 -38.75
CA ILE A 207 21.67 39.59 -37.48
C ILE A 207 23.10 39.49 -36.91
N VAL A 208 23.77 40.63 -36.78
CA VAL A 208 25.11 40.75 -36.22
C VAL A 208 25.07 41.55 -34.92
N TYR A 209 25.88 41.17 -33.94
CA TYR A 209 26.06 41.97 -32.72
C TYR A 209 27.25 42.91 -32.92
N ASP A 210 27.00 44.21 -32.92
CA ASP A 210 28.02 45.24 -33.11
C ASP A 210 27.75 46.45 -32.21
N SER A 211 28.79 46.91 -31.51
CA SER A 211 28.75 48.11 -30.66
C SER A 211 27.67 48.09 -29.58
N GLY A 212 27.35 46.90 -29.03
CA GLY A 212 26.36 46.74 -27.97
C GLY A 212 24.94 46.42 -28.45
N GLU A 213 24.69 46.43 -29.77
CA GLU A 213 23.36 46.27 -30.34
C GLU A 213 23.32 45.13 -31.38
N TRP A 214 22.16 44.46 -31.47
CA TRP A 214 21.87 43.51 -32.55
C TRP A 214 21.36 44.27 -33.78
N LYS A 215 22.13 44.24 -34.87
CA LYS A 215 21.84 44.93 -36.12
C LYS A 215 21.50 43.90 -37.21
N ARG A 216 20.44 44.17 -37.98
CA ARG A 216 20.17 43.44 -39.22
C ARG A 216 20.99 44.09 -40.34
N LEU A 217 21.87 43.33 -40.98
CA LEU A 217 22.56 43.77 -42.20
C LEU A 217 21.51 43.91 -43.30
N ILE A 218 21.34 45.14 -43.79
CA ILE A 218 20.45 45.48 -44.90
C ILE A 218 21.16 45.21 -46.22
#